data_AF-A0A6L3Z4R7-F1
#
_entry.id   AF-A0A6L3Z4R7-F1
#
_cell.length_a   1.000
_cell.length_b   1.000
_cell.length_c   1.000
_cell.angle_alpha   90.00
_cell.angle_beta   90.00
_cell.angle_gamma   90.00
#
_symmetry.space_group_name_H-M   'P 1'
#
loop_
_entity.id
_entity.type
_entity.pdbx_description
1 polymer ?
#
loop_
_entity_poly.entity_id
_entity_poly.type
_entity_poly.pdbx_seq_one_letter_code
_entity_poly.pdbx_strand_id
1 'polypeptide(L)'
;MASEDLLKKALAAFNALPPEQQAEMIEEQRQSWSRGEAGLDRDGQSKPADNVQARLTAMSKTILRLRDVLLLVADNIDDEGDRYYFGSTNDADQLKDIAEELDGWHWDQIISDGKLPDVYESCRNAVARAKKAEAELAAAKLDCDLLDALQLQSWDLRCFDIPTGGDDADIGWRIIGHWQAKPHERTIAEVYNDDPRAAIRAAIEVKS
;
A
#
# COMPACT_ATOMS: atom_id res chain seq x y z
N MET A 1 40.74 -14.66 0.23
CA MET A 1 42.21 -14.73 0.09
C MET A 1 42.77 -13.75 -0.95
N ALA A 2 42.38 -13.77 -2.23
CA ALA A 2 42.99 -12.89 -3.25
C ALA A 2 42.79 -11.36 -3.05
N SER A 3 41.66 -10.91 -2.48
CA SER A 3 41.40 -9.47 -2.31
C SER A 3 42.13 -8.86 -1.11
N GLU A 4 42.39 -9.66 -0.08
CA GLU A 4 43.06 -9.21 1.15
C GLU A 4 44.57 -9.00 0.92
N ASP A 5 45.19 -9.88 0.13
CA ASP A 5 46.57 -9.73 -0.31
C ASP A 5 46.79 -8.53 -1.22
N LEU A 6 45.79 -8.20 -2.06
CA LEU A 6 45.84 -7.00 -2.90
C LEU A 6 45.75 -5.72 -2.06
N LEU A 7 44.89 -5.69 -1.04
CA LEU A 7 44.78 -4.56 -0.11
C LEU A 7 46.06 -4.37 0.71
N LYS A 8 46.65 -5.47 1.21
CA LYS A 8 47.93 -5.42 1.95
C LYS A 8 49.07 -4.90 1.06
N LYS A 9 49.15 -5.33 -0.20
CA LYS A 9 50.15 -4.83 -1.15
C LYS A 9 49.95 -3.36 -1.52
N ALA A 10 48.71 -2.93 -1.71
CA ALA A 10 48.39 -1.53 -1.99
C ALA A 10 48.74 -0.62 -0.80
N LEU A 11 48.46 -1.06 0.43
CA LEU A 11 48.79 -0.33 1.65
C LEU A 11 50.31 -0.22 1.84
N ALA A 12 51.04 -1.31 1.59
CA ALA A 12 52.50 -1.32 1.67
C ALA A 12 53.13 -0.40 0.61
N ALA A 13 52.60 -0.39 -0.61
CA ALA A 13 53.06 0.51 -1.67
C ALA A 13 52.80 1.99 -1.33
N PHE A 14 51.65 2.30 -0.72
CA PHE A 14 51.32 3.65 -0.29
C PHE A 14 52.24 4.15 0.83
N ASN A 15 52.48 3.33 1.86
CA ASN A 15 53.35 3.68 2.98
C ASN A 15 54.84 3.81 2.57
N ALA A 16 55.23 3.26 1.43
CA ALA A 16 56.57 3.41 0.87
C ALA A 16 56.79 4.74 0.14
N LEU A 17 55.73 5.53 -0.11
CA LEU A 17 55.83 6.83 -0.74
C LEU A 17 56.32 7.90 0.25
N PRO A 18 57.02 8.95 -0.21
CA PRO A 18 57.33 10.12 0.59
C PRO A 18 56.04 10.77 1.15
N PRO A 19 56.07 11.34 2.38
CA PRO A 19 54.89 11.92 3.02
C PRO A 19 54.16 12.99 2.18
N GLU A 20 54.90 13.75 1.38
CA GLU A 20 54.34 14.78 0.49
C GLU A 20 53.52 14.15 -0.65
N GLN A 21 53.99 13.03 -1.23
CA GLN A 21 53.26 12.30 -2.26
C GLN A 21 52.06 11.54 -1.69
N GLN A 22 52.16 11.06 -0.45
CA GLN A 22 51.00 10.47 0.24
C GLN A 22 49.89 11.52 0.45
N ALA A 23 50.26 12.72 0.89
CA ALA A 23 49.33 13.82 1.10
C ALA A 23 48.66 14.29 -0.21
N GLU A 24 49.45 14.41 -1.29
CA GLU A 24 48.95 14.74 -2.62
C GLU A 24 47.97 13.67 -3.13
N MET A 25 48.31 12.39 -2.99
CA MET A 25 47.46 11.29 -3.44
C MET A 25 46.17 11.16 -2.61
N ILE A 26 46.20 11.47 -1.32
CA ILE A 26 45.00 11.56 -0.46
C ILE A 26 44.10 12.73 -0.89
N GLU A 27 44.68 13.89 -1.18
CA GLU A 27 43.93 15.07 -1.61
C GLU A 27 43.36 14.88 -3.03
N GLU A 28 44.09 14.24 -3.95
CA GLU A 28 43.60 13.85 -5.27
C GLU A 28 42.46 12.84 -5.18
N GLN A 29 42.57 11.83 -4.31
CA GLN A 29 41.48 10.92 -3.99
C GLN A 29 40.27 11.73 -3.51
N ARG A 30 40.44 12.58 -2.50
CA ARG A 30 39.38 13.42 -1.93
C ARG A 30 38.70 14.31 -2.98
N GLN A 31 39.47 14.92 -3.87
CA GLN A 31 38.95 15.72 -4.98
C GLN A 31 38.26 14.88 -6.06
N SER A 32 38.69 13.63 -6.25
CA SER A 32 38.01 12.66 -7.12
C SER A 32 36.65 12.26 -6.55
N TRP A 33 36.56 11.99 -5.25
CA TRP A 33 35.29 11.75 -4.55
C TRP A 33 34.36 12.97 -4.65
N SER A 34 34.91 14.18 -4.43
CA SER A 34 34.15 15.43 -4.54
C SER A 34 33.68 15.73 -5.98
N ARG A 35 34.49 15.41 -7.01
CA ARG A 35 34.08 15.48 -8.43
C ARG A 35 33.04 14.43 -8.80
N GLY A 36 33.14 13.23 -8.23
CA GLY A 36 32.14 12.18 -8.37
C GLY A 36 30.78 12.59 -7.79
N GLU A 37 30.78 13.21 -6.61
CA GLU A 37 29.57 13.78 -5.99
C GLU A 37 28.98 14.93 -6.83
N ALA A 38 29.81 15.86 -7.34
CA ALA A 38 29.33 16.94 -8.20
C ALA A 38 28.82 16.46 -9.58
N GLY A 39 29.28 15.29 -10.05
CA GLY A 39 28.79 14.63 -11.26
C GLY A 39 27.37 14.06 -11.09
N LEU A 40 27.00 13.64 -9.88
CA LEU A 40 25.66 13.16 -9.55
C LEU A 40 24.59 14.28 -9.55
N ASP A 41 25.02 15.54 -9.40
CA ASP A 41 24.14 16.71 -9.40
C ASP A 41 23.95 17.38 -10.78
N ARG A 42 24.79 17.04 -11.78
CA ARG A 42 24.72 17.67 -13.12
C ARG A 42 23.69 17.05 -14.07
N ASP A 43 23.30 15.80 -13.84
CA ASP A 43 22.19 15.16 -14.55
C ASP A 43 20.86 15.50 -13.86
N GLY A 44 20.43 16.76 -14.02
CA GLY A 44 19.20 17.34 -13.47
C GLY A 44 17.88 16.75 -14.01
N GLN A 45 17.84 15.45 -14.32
CA GLN A 45 16.66 14.70 -14.72
C GLN A 45 16.50 13.33 -14.02
N SER A 46 17.33 12.95 -13.04
CA SER A 46 16.92 11.87 -12.13
C SER A 46 15.89 12.42 -11.15
N LYS A 47 14.77 11.69 -10.95
CA LYS A 47 13.73 12.15 -10.04
C LYS A 47 14.33 12.26 -8.64
N PRO A 48 14.00 13.28 -7.83
CA PRO A 48 14.53 13.41 -6.46
C PRO A 48 14.31 12.15 -5.60
N ALA A 49 13.31 11.33 -5.93
CA ALA A 49 13.08 10.01 -5.34
C ALA A 49 14.22 9.00 -5.61
N ASP A 50 14.84 9.02 -6.80
CA ASP A 50 15.89 8.07 -7.19
C ASP A 50 17.21 8.37 -6.44
N ASN A 51 17.54 9.65 -6.23
CA ASN A 51 18.69 10.06 -5.41
C ASN A 51 18.46 9.76 -3.92
N VAL A 52 17.26 10.03 -3.39
CA VAL A 52 16.90 9.67 -2.00
C VAL A 52 16.93 8.17 -1.80
N GLN A 53 16.40 7.38 -2.73
CA GLN A 53 16.42 5.92 -2.66
C GLN A 53 17.86 5.39 -2.69
N ALA A 54 18.70 5.88 -3.61
CA ALA A 54 20.11 5.51 -3.66
C ALA A 54 20.86 5.83 -2.35
N ARG A 55 20.58 7.00 -1.76
CA ARG A 55 21.13 7.40 -0.45
C ARG A 55 20.64 6.51 0.68
N LEU A 56 19.36 6.19 0.73
CA LEU A 56 18.78 5.29 1.74
C LEU A 56 19.37 3.88 1.62
N THR A 57 19.49 3.32 0.42
CA THR A 57 20.14 2.02 0.20
C THR A 57 21.61 2.03 0.64
N ALA A 58 22.36 3.12 0.37
CA ALA A 58 23.74 3.27 0.83
C ALA A 58 23.84 3.35 2.36
N MET A 59 22.93 4.08 3.01
CA MET A 59 22.83 4.16 4.47
C MET A 59 22.48 2.79 5.08
N SER A 60 21.51 2.07 4.52
CA SER A 60 21.14 0.72 4.99
C SER A 60 22.31 -0.25 4.93
N LYS A 61 23.09 -0.25 3.83
CA LYS A 61 24.31 -1.07 3.72
C LYS A 61 25.36 -0.70 4.77
N THR A 62 25.50 0.58 5.07
CA THR A 62 26.44 1.06 6.09
C THR A 62 26.01 0.63 7.49
N ILE A 63 24.71 0.68 7.79
CA ILE A 63 24.14 0.23 9.06
C ILE A 63 24.29 -1.28 9.24
N LEU A 64 24.07 -2.08 8.19
CA LEU A 64 24.32 -3.53 8.23
C LEU A 64 25.78 -3.84 8.54
N ARG A 65 26.70 -3.16 7.86
CA ARG A 65 28.12 -3.36 8.10
C ARG A 65 28.52 -2.96 9.53
N LEU A 66 27.92 -1.90 10.07
CA LEU A 66 28.13 -1.50 11.46
C LEU A 66 27.62 -2.57 12.42
N ARG A 67 26.41 -3.11 12.20
CA ARG A 67 25.84 -4.22 12.98
C ARG A 67 26.78 -5.43 12.97
N ASP A 68 27.20 -5.89 11.80
CA ASP A 68 28.05 -7.07 11.66
C ASP A 68 29.37 -6.90 12.43
N VAL A 69 29.95 -5.70 12.40
CA VAL A 69 31.17 -5.39 13.15
C VAL A 69 30.91 -5.37 14.66
N LEU A 70 29.78 -4.81 15.12
CA LEU A 70 29.44 -4.77 16.54
C LEU A 70 29.19 -6.17 17.10
N LEU A 71 28.45 -7.01 16.37
CA LEU A 71 28.24 -8.42 16.73
C LEU A 71 29.57 -9.17 16.82
N LEU A 72 30.43 -9.01 15.82
CA LEU A 72 31.75 -9.64 15.82
C LEU A 72 32.61 -9.18 17.01
N VAL A 73 32.59 -7.89 17.34
CA VAL A 73 33.33 -7.38 18.51
C VAL A 73 32.76 -7.95 19.80
N ALA A 74 31.43 -7.97 19.95
CA ALA A 74 30.77 -8.50 21.13
C ALA A 74 31.02 -10.00 21.35
N ASP A 75 30.99 -10.80 20.28
CA ASP A 75 31.25 -12.24 20.30
C ASP A 75 32.70 -12.57 20.70
N ASN A 76 33.66 -11.72 20.31
CA ASN A 76 35.08 -11.94 20.61
C ASN A 76 35.53 -11.37 21.96
N ILE A 77 34.64 -10.77 22.76
CA ILE A 77 34.95 -10.38 24.14
C ILE A 77 34.81 -11.64 25.01
N ASP A 78 35.86 -12.46 25.05
CA ASP A 78 35.85 -13.74 25.77
C ASP A 78 36.14 -13.58 27.28
N ASP A 79 37.08 -12.70 27.68
CA ASP A 79 37.62 -12.67 29.05
C ASP A 79 37.98 -11.28 29.61
N GLU A 80 38.32 -11.22 30.91
CA GLU A 80 38.72 -10.03 31.69
C GLU A 80 39.87 -9.22 31.04
N GLY A 81 40.72 -9.87 30.26
CA GLY A 81 41.82 -9.24 29.52
C GLY A 81 41.36 -8.33 28.39
N ASP A 82 40.31 -8.70 27.66
CA ASP A 82 39.78 -7.90 26.54
C ASP A 82 38.89 -6.77 27.04
N ARG A 83 38.24 -6.97 28.20
CA ARG A 83 37.46 -5.94 28.91
C ARG A 83 38.33 -4.74 29.33
N TYR A 84 39.64 -4.91 29.48
CA TYR A 84 40.57 -3.82 29.79
C TYR A 84 40.55 -2.69 28.76
N TYR A 85 40.27 -3.00 27.48
CA TYR A 85 40.19 -2.01 26.41
C TYR A 85 38.91 -1.17 26.42
N PHE A 86 37.89 -1.59 27.20
CA PHE A 86 36.61 -0.89 27.30
C PHE A 86 36.59 0.18 28.40
N GLY A 87 37.70 0.40 29.12
CA GLY A 87 37.79 1.39 30.20
C GLY A 87 37.09 0.95 31.49
N SER A 88 36.00 0.18 31.39
CA SER A 88 35.37 -0.53 32.50
C SER A 88 34.71 -1.85 32.07
N THR A 89 34.53 -2.76 33.02
CA THR A 89 33.76 -4.01 32.83
C THR A 89 32.31 -3.75 32.41
N ASN A 90 31.72 -2.64 32.88
CA ASN A 90 30.34 -2.27 32.58
C ASN A 90 30.16 -1.84 31.12
N ASP A 91 31.17 -1.24 30.50
CA ASP A 91 31.08 -0.77 29.11
C ASP A 91 31.13 -1.96 28.12
N ALA A 92 31.88 -3.01 28.46
CA ALA A 92 31.90 -4.26 27.70
C ALA A 92 30.54 -4.99 27.77
N ASP A 93 29.93 -5.03 28.96
CA ASP A 93 28.62 -5.67 29.14
C ASP A 93 27.51 -4.86 28.43
N GLN A 94 27.55 -3.52 28.49
CA GLN A 94 26.63 -2.67 27.71
C GLN A 94 26.74 -2.90 26.20
N LEU A 95 27.94 -3.10 25.68
CA LEU A 95 28.12 -3.41 24.26
C LEU A 95 27.50 -4.77 23.90
N LYS A 96 27.65 -5.78 24.77
CA LYS A 96 27.02 -7.10 24.57
C LYS A 96 25.51 -7.02 24.58
N ASP A 97 24.93 -6.27 25.52
CA ASP A 97 23.48 -6.07 25.59
C ASP A 97 22.93 -5.42 24.30
N ILE A 98 23.61 -4.38 23.81
CA ILE A 98 23.25 -3.70 22.55
C ILE A 98 23.40 -4.64 21.35
N ALA A 99 24.46 -5.45 21.33
CA ALA A 99 24.69 -6.42 20.27
C ALA A 99 23.58 -7.48 20.22
N GLU A 100 23.19 -8.03 21.37
CA GLU A 100 22.09 -9.00 21.48
C GLU A 100 20.75 -8.38 21.02
N GLU A 101 20.46 -7.14 21.43
CA GLU A 101 19.27 -6.42 20.96
C GLU A 101 19.28 -6.25 19.43
N LEU A 102 20.40 -5.81 18.87
CA LEU A 102 20.55 -5.62 17.42
C LEU A 102 20.43 -6.94 16.65
N ASP A 103 20.87 -8.07 17.20
CA ASP A 103 20.74 -9.36 16.52
C ASP A 103 19.27 -9.82 16.40
N GLY A 104 18.45 -9.49 17.41
CA GLY A 104 17.03 -9.83 17.44
C GLY A 104 16.15 -9.04 16.45
N TRP A 105 16.67 -8.00 15.79
CA TRP A 105 15.89 -7.18 14.87
C TRP A 105 15.64 -7.87 13.53
N HIS A 106 14.44 -7.67 12.98
CA HIS A 106 14.07 -8.15 11.64
C HIS A 106 14.64 -7.23 10.54
N TRP A 107 15.96 -7.23 10.38
CA TRP A 107 16.69 -6.37 9.44
C TRP A 107 16.21 -6.47 7.99
N ASP A 108 15.81 -7.67 7.54
CA ASP A 108 15.26 -7.88 6.20
C ASP A 108 14.00 -7.05 5.94
N GLN A 109 13.16 -6.83 6.97
CA GLN A 109 11.97 -5.99 6.88
C GLN A 109 12.31 -4.50 6.95
N ILE A 110 13.31 -4.14 7.78
CA ILE A 110 13.77 -2.76 7.97
C ILE A 110 14.47 -2.24 6.70
N ILE A 111 15.19 -3.11 5.99
CA ILE A 111 16.09 -2.75 4.89
C ILE A 111 15.52 -3.11 3.51
N SER A 112 14.37 -3.80 3.44
CA SER A 112 13.80 -4.17 2.14
C SER A 112 13.76 -2.97 1.19
N ASP A 113 14.48 -3.04 0.06
CA ASP A 113 14.54 -2.04 -1.03
C ASP A 113 13.18 -1.85 -1.74
N GLY A 114 12.12 -2.45 -1.20
CA GLY A 114 10.77 -2.31 -1.69
C GLY A 114 10.25 -0.91 -1.44
N LYS A 115 9.65 -0.32 -2.47
CA LYS A 115 8.81 0.87 -2.33
C LYS A 115 7.88 0.64 -1.14
N LEU A 116 7.99 1.47 -0.08
CA LEU A 116 7.08 1.41 1.07
C LEU A 116 5.64 1.33 0.50
N PRO A 117 4.83 0.34 0.94
CA PRO A 117 3.47 0.21 0.45
C PRO A 117 2.77 1.56 0.55
N ASP A 118 2.19 2.05 -0.56
CA ASP A 118 1.39 3.26 -0.49
C ASP A 118 0.08 2.93 0.22
N VAL A 119 0.13 2.99 1.55
CA VAL A 119 -0.99 2.70 2.44
C VAL A 119 -2.17 3.62 2.11
N TYR A 120 -1.91 4.85 1.67
CA TYR A 120 -2.97 5.78 1.30
C TYR A 120 -3.63 5.38 -0.02
N GLU A 121 -2.88 4.87 -1.00
CA GLU A 121 -3.46 4.29 -2.22
C GLU A 121 -4.32 3.06 -1.89
N SER A 122 -3.83 2.17 -1.05
CA SER A 122 -4.58 0.99 -0.60
C SER A 122 -5.89 1.41 0.11
N CYS A 123 -5.81 2.39 1.03
CA CYS A 123 -6.98 2.94 1.72
C CYS A 123 -7.96 3.60 0.73
N ARG A 124 -7.49 4.43 -0.21
CA ARG A 124 -8.36 5.04 -1.23
C ARG A 124 -9.09 3.97 -2.05
N ASN A 125 -8.39 2.93 -2.47
CA ASN A 125 -8.96 1.84 -3.26
C ASN A 125 -9.95 0.99 -2.44
N ALA A 126 -9.68 0.78 -1.15
CA ALA A 126 -10.59 0.10 -0.25
C ALA A 126 -11.87 0.91 -0.02
N VAL A 127 -11.74 2.21 0.25
CA VAL A 127 -12.88 3.13 0.43
C VAL A 127 -13.72 3.21 -0.85
N ALA A 128 -13.10 3.28 -2.03
CA ALA A 128 -13.82 3.30 -3.30
C ALA A 128 -14.63 2.02 -3.53
N ARG A 129 -14.05 0.85 -3.22
CA ARG A 129 -14.76 -0.43 -3.30
C ARG A 129 -15.90 -0.53 -2.29
N ALA A 130 -15.68 -0.09 -1.05
CA ALA A 130 -16.70 -0.08 -0.01
C ALA A 130 -17.90 0.79 -0.42
N LYS A 131 -17.65 2.03 -0.87
CA LYS A 131 -18.72 2.92 -1.37
C LYS A 131 -19.51 2.32 -2.53
N LYS A 132 -18.83 1.65 -3.46
CA LYS A 132 -19.50 0.97 -4.57
C LYS A 132 -20.40 -0.16 -4.08
N ALA A 133 -19.88 -1.02 -3.20
CA ALA A 133 -20.63 -2.13 -2.63
C ALA A 133 -21.83 -1.66 -1.78
N GLU A 134 -21.66 -0.59 -1.02
CA GLU A 134 -22.75 0.03 -0.25
C GLU A 134 -23.86 0.56 -1.15
N ALA A 135 -23.51 1.19 -2.28
CA ALA A 135 -24.48 1.66 -3.26
C ALA A 135 -25.24 0.51 -3.94
N GLU A 136 -24.54 -0.57 -4.31
CA GLU A 136 -25.14 -1.78 -4.89
C GLU A 136 -26.08 -2.47 -3.88
N LEU A 137 -25.66 -2.58 -2.61
CA LEU A 137 -26.48 -3.14 -1.53
C LEU A 137 -27.74 -2.30 -1.29
N ALA A 138 -27.62 -0.97 -1.27
CA ALA A 138 -28.75 -0.08 -1.08
C ALA A 138 -29.78 -0.21 -2.22
N ALA A 139 -29.31 -0.30 -3.47
CA ALA A 139 -30.18 -0.52 -4.62
C ALA A 139 -30.87 -1.89 -4.55
N ALA A 140 -30.12 -2.95 -4.24
CA ALA A 140 -30.69 -4.30 -4.09
C ALA A 140 -31.71 -4.37 -2.96
N LYS A 141 -31.47 -3.67 -1.85
CA LYS A 141 -32.40 -3.63 -0.72
C LYS A 141 -33.71 -2.93 -1.09
N LEU A 142 -33.64 -1.83 -1.84
CA LEU A 142 -34.83 -1.16 -2.34
C LEU A 142 -35.66 -2.08 -3.25
N ASP A 143 -35.02 -2.90 -4.08
CA ASP A 143 -35.72 -3.89 -4.90
C ASP A 143 -36.36 -5.00 -4.08
N CYS A 144 -35.69 -5.49 -3.03
CA CYS A 144 -36.27 -6.44 -2.08
C CYS A 144 -37.54 -5.86 -1.43
N ASP A 145 -37.49 -4.61 -0.97
CA ASP A 145 -38.64 -3.96 -0.34
C ASP A 145 -39.85 -3.86 -1.29
N LEU A 146 -39.60 -3.67 -2.60
CA LEU A 146 -40.66 -3.66 -3.62
C LEU A 146 -41.26 -5.06 -3.85
N LEU A 147 -40.42 -6.10 -3.90
CA LEU A 147 -40.90 -7.48 -4.03
C LEU A 147 -41.66 -7.93 -2.79
N ASP A 148 -41.19 -7.54 -1.61
CA ASP A 148 -41.87 -7.79 -0.34
C ASP A 148 -43.25 -7.11 -0.31
N ALA A 149 -43.37 -5.89 -0.85
CA ALA A 149 -44.66 -5.22 -0.98
C ALA A 149 -45.64 -6.00 -1.88
N LEU A 150 -45.17 -6.52 -3.03
CA LEU A 150 -45.99 -7.37 -3.90
C LEU A 150 -46.47 -8.62 -3.15
N GLN A 151 -45.55 -9.29 -2.43
CA GLN A 151 -45.86 -10.51 -1.68
C GLN A 151 -46.85 -10.24 -0.54
N LEU A 152 -46.57 -9.26 0.32
CA LEU A 152 -47.36 -8.93 1.51
C LEU A 152 -48.79 -8.53 1.15
N GLN A 153 -48.95 -7.81 0.03
CA GLN A 153 -50.26 -7.35 -0.42
C GLN A 153 -50.94 -8.33 -1.38
N SER A 154 -50.25 -9.43 -1.73
CA SER A 154 -50.70 -10.40 -2.75
C SER A 154 -51.08 -9.69 -4.05
N TRP A 155 -50.23 -8.77 -4.52
CA TRP A 155 -50.45 -7.99 -5.74
C TRP A 155 -49.82 -8.65 -6.96
N ASP A 156 -50.48 -8.52 -8.11
CA ASP A 156 -49.89 -8.90 -9.40
C ASP A 156 -49.27 -7.68 -10.09
N LEU A 157 -48.08 -7.87 -10.64
CA LEU A 157 -47.46 -6.93 -11.57
C LEU A 157 -47.74 -7.41 -12.99
N ARG A 158 -48.39 -6.57 -13.81
CA ARG A 158 -48.75 -6.91 -15.21
C ARG A 158 -48.26 -5.83 -16.16
N CYS A 159 -47.71 -6.23 -17.30
CA CYS A 159 -47.43 -5.32 -18.41
C CYS A 159 -48.69 -5.05 -19.24
N PHE A 160 -48.69 -3.96 -20.00
CA PHE A 160 -49.71 -3.65 -20.99
C PHE A 160 -49.14 -2.81 -22.13
N ASP A 161 -49.77 -2.89 -23.29
CA ASP A 161 -49.35 -2.17 -24.49
C ASP A 161 -49.76 -0.70 -24.45
N ILE A 162 -48.82 0.18 -24.75
CA ILE A 162 -49.03 1.62 -24.95
C ILE A 162 -48.95 1.86 -26.46
N PRO A 163 -50.07 2.24 -27.12
CA PRO A 163 -50.08 2.46 -28.56
C PRO A 163 -49.18 3.62 -28.98
N THR A 164 -48.25 3.37 -29.90
CA THR A 164 -47.30 4.37 -30.45
C THR A 164 -47.80 4.98 -31.77
N GLY A 165 -48.89 4.45 -32.33
CA GLY A 165 -49.46 4.86 -33.62
C GLY A 165 -49.01 4.04 -34.84
N GLY A 166 -48.19 2.99 -34.62
CA GLY A 166 -47.77 2.02 -35.64
C GLY A 166 -48.17 0.57 -35.30
N ASP A 167 -47.45 -0.39 -35.88
CA ASP A 167 -47.59 -1.83 -35.59
C ASP A 167 -46.76 -2.27 -34.36
N ASP A 168 -46.02 -1.35 -33.74
CA ASP A 168 -45.30 -1.55 -32.49
C ASP A 168 -46.05 -0.91 -31.29
N ALA A 169 -45.69 -1.34 -30.08
CA ALA A 169 -46.23 -0.79 -28.85
C ALA A 169 -45.10 -0.61 -27.83
N ASP A 170 -45.16 0.49 -27.09
CA ASP A 170 -44.36 0.66 -25.88
C ASP A 170 -44.98 -0.16 -24.74
N ILE A 171 -44.21 -0.42 -23.69
CA ILE A 171 -44.68 -1.21 -22.55
C ILE A 171 -44.96 -0.29 -21.36
N GLY A 172 -46.16 -0.42 -20.80
CA GLY A 172 -46.53 0.12 -19.51
C GLY A 172 -46.66 -0.98 -18.46
N TRP A 173 -46.71 -0.59 -17.19
CA TRP A 173 -46.82 -1.49 -16.05
C TRP A 173 -47.98 -1.11 -15.14
N ARG A 174 -48.72 -2.11 -14.65
CA ARG A 174 -49.83 -1.93 -13.71
C ARG A 174 -49.78 -2.92 -12.55
N ILE A 175 -50.26 -2.47 -11.40
CA ILE A 175 -50.43 -3.27 -10.19
C ILE A 175 -51.90 -3.63 -10.02
N ILE A 176 -52.18 -4.92 -9.90
CA ILE A 176 -53.52 -5.46 -9.67
C ILE A 176 -53.62 -5.96 -8.24
N GLY A 177 -54.61 -5.47 -7.51
CA GLY A 177 -55.00 -6.02 -6.22
C GLY A 177 -56.15 -7.01 -6.32
N HIS A 178 -56.31 -7.81 -5.27
CA HIS A 178 -57.36 -8.83 -5.16
C HIS A 178 -58.29 -8.54 -3.98
N TRP A 179 -59.61 -8.58 -4.23
CA TRP A 179 -60.67 -8.32 -3.27
C TRP A 179 -61.72 -9.42 -3.27
N GLN A 180 -62.32 -9.66 -2.10
CA GLN A 180 -63.44 -10.61 -1.97
C GLN A 180 -64.73 -10.11 -2.62
N ALA A 181 -64.92 -8.79 -2.70
CA ALA A 181 -66.10 -8.18 -3.32
C ALA A 181 -65.86 -7.89 -4.80
N LYS A 182 -66.88 -8.12 -5.64
CA LYS A 182 -66.81 -7.79 -7.08
C LYS A 182 -66.62 -6.27 -7.31
N PRO A 183 -65.78 -5.85 -8.27
CA PRO A 183 -64.86 -6.68 -9.04
C PRO A 183 -63.70 -7.21 -8.17
N HIS A 184 -63.40 -8.50 -8.34
CA HIS A 184 -62.40 -9.21 -7.54
C HIS A 184 -60.98 -8.72 -7.82
N GLU A 185 -60.69 -8.32 -9.05
CA GLU A 185 -59.43 -7.67 -9.41
C GLU A 185 -59.68 -6.19 -9.67
N ARG A 186 -58.76 -5.34 -9.20
CA ARG A 186 -58.79 -3.90 -9.48
C ARG A 186 -57.37 -3.40 -9.68
N THR A 187 -57.20 -2.53 -10.66
CA THR A 187 -55.98 -1.76 -10.80
C THR A 187 -55.82 -0.82 -9.60
N ILE A 188 -54.65 -0.87 -8.97
CA ILE A 188 -54.25 0.03 -7.88
C ILE A 188 -53.46 1.22 -8.44
N ALA A 189 -52.49 0.94 -9.29
CA ALA A 189 -51.67 1.96 -9.95
C ALA A 189 -51.23 1.48 -11.33
N GLU A 190 -51.03 2.43 -12.24
CA GLU A 190 -50.47 2.21 -13.58
C GLU A 190 -49.43 3.28 -13.88
N VAL A 191 -48.38 2.91 -14.61
CA VAL A 191 -47.36 3.82 -15.14
C VAL A 191 -47.15 3.53 -16.62
N TYR A 192 -46.89 4.60 -17.37
CA TYR A 192 -46.71 4.57 -18.83
C TYR A 192 -45.23 4.73 -19.19
N ASN A 193 -44.40 3.89 -18.57
CA ASN A 193 -42.97 3.78 -18.87
C ASN A 193 -42.52 2.33 -18.66
N ASP A 194 -41.31 2.03 -19.07
CA ASP A 194 -40.72 0.69 -19.07
C ASP A 194 -40.19 0.25 -17.70
N ASP A 195 -40.27 1.08 -16.65
CA ASP A 195 -39.81 0.75 -15.29
C ASP A 195 -40.93 0.10 -14.44
N PRO A 196 -40.94 -1.23 -14.25
CA PRO A 196 -41.93 -1.89 -13.40
C PRO A 196 -41.89 -1.41 -11.94
N ARG A 197 -40.72 -0.96 -11.46
CA ARG A 197 -40.56 -0.51 -10.07
C ARG A 197 -41.38 0.76 -9.82
N ALA A 198 -41.57 1.60 -10.84
CA ALA A 198 -42.39 2.80 -10.75
C ALA A 198 -43.86 2.45 -10.45
N ALA A 199 -44.40 1.39 -11.07
CA ALA A 199 -45.76 0.92 -10.80
C ALA A 199 -45.94 0.45 -9.35
N ILE A 200 -44.96 -0.31 -8.84
CA ILE A 200 -44.99 -0.81 -7.46
C ILE A 200 -44.92 0.36 -6.47
N ARG A 201 -44.00 1.32 -6.67
CA ARG A 201 -43.89 2.52 -5.83
C ARG A 201 -45.18 3.33 -5.82
N ALA A 202 -45.78 3.58 -6.98
CA ALA A 202 -47.05 4.27 -7.08
C ALA A 202 -48.19 3.54 -6.34
N ALA A 203 -48.22 2.20 -6.39
CA ALA A 203 -49.22 1.42 -5.65
C ALA A 203 -49.02 1.49 -4.13
N ILE A 204 -47.78 1.53 -3.65
CA ILE A 204 -47.46 1.72 -2.22
C ILE A 204 -47.96 3.09 -1.73
N GLU A 205 -47.69 4.15 -2.49
CA GLU A 205 -48.13 5.52 -2.16
C GLU A 205 -49.66 5.67 -2.11
N VAL A 206 -50.40 4.98 -2.99
CA VAL A 206 -51.87 5.00 -2.98
C VAL A 206 -52.44 4.37 -1.70
N LYS A 207 -51.69 3.50 -1.03
CA LYS A 207 -52.14 2.76 0.15
C LYS A 207 -51.69 3.38 1.48
N SER A 208 -50.72 4.30 1.47
CA SER A 208 -50.25 5.03 2.66
C SER A 208 -51.21 6.15 3.06
#